data_AF-C3NH69-F1
#
_entry.id   AF-C3NH69-F1
#
_cell.length_a   1.000
_cell.length_b   1.000
_cell.length_c   1.000
_cell.angle_alpha   90.00
_cell.angle_beta   90.00
_cell.angle_gamma   90.00
#
_symmetry.space_group_name_H-M   'P 1'
#
loop_
_entity.id
_entity.type
_entity.pdbx_description
1 polymer ?
#
loop_
_entity_poly.entity_id
_entity_poly.type
_entity_poly.pdbx_seq_one_letter_code
_entity_poly.pdbx_strand_id
1 'polypeptide(L)' 'MTGKLYLVRLQCLNVVAGGPDELSFAYVYADSEEEAKKEASDGMCFAIDAAEVGE' A
#
# COMPACT_ATOMS: atom_id res chain seq x y z
N MET A 1 -16.25 -1.10 13.73
CA MET A 1 -15.14 -0.92 12.76
C MET A 1 -15.67 0.05 11.72
N THR A 2 -15.25 1.31 11.77
CA THR A 2 -15.82 2.41 10.94
C THR A 2 -14.95 2.78 9.74
N GLY A 3 -13.90 2.02 9.44
CA GLY A 3 -13.04 2.27 8.29
C GLY A 3 -13.58 1.68 6.98
N LYS A 4 -13.19 2.29 5.87
CA LYS A 4 -13.39 1.79 4.50
C LYS A 4 -12.25 0.86 4.13
N LEU A 5 -12.50 -0.08 3.23
CA LEU A 5 -11.45 -0.96 2.72
C LEU A 5 -10.74 -0.28 1.55
N TYR A 6 -9.41 -0.27 1.56
CA TYR A 6 -8.59 0.25 0.48
C TYR A 6 -7.66 -0.83 -0.08
N LEU A 7 -7.48 -0.86 -1.39
CA LEU A 7 -6.43 -1.60 -2.09
C LEU A 7 -5.28 -0.65 -2.34
N VAL A 8 -4.17 -0.88 -1.66
CA VAL A 8 -2.95 -0.08 -1.76
C VAL A 8 -1.96 -0.77 -2.67
N ARG A 9 -1.45 -0.06 -3.68
CA ARG A 9 -0.35 -0.50 -4.53
C ARG A 9 0.97 0.00 -3.93
N LEU A 10 1.88 -0.94 -3.66
CA LEU A 10 3.18 -0.72 -3.04
C LEU A 10 4.30 -0.93 -4.07
N GLN A 11 5.34 -0.11 -3.98
CA GLN A 11 6.64 -0.36 -4.60
C GLN A 11 7.62 -0.74 -3.51
N CYS A 12 8.06 -1.99 -3.53
CA CYS A 12 9.00 -2.53 -2.56
C CYS A 12 10.41 -2.55 -3.14
N LEU A 13 11.37 -2.10 -2.34
CA LEU A 13 12.78 -2.22 -2.64
C LEU A 13 13.13 -3.69 -2.78
N ASN A 14 13.70 -4.06 -3.93
CA ASN A 14 14.14 -5.42 -4.14
C ASN A 14 15.35 -5.72 -3.24
N VAL A 15 15.31 -6.84 -2.52
CA VAL A 15 16.42 -7.30 -1.68
C VAL A 15 17.64 -7.69 -2.54
N VAL A 16 17.43 -7.94 -3.84
CA VAL A 16 18.49 -8.20 -4.81
C VAL A 16 19.06 -6.87 -5.32
N ALA A 17 20.33 -6.61 -5.00
CA ALA A 17 21.05 -5.42 -5.46
C ALA A 17 21.05 -5.33 -7.00
N GLY A 18 20.37 -4.31 -7.53
CA GLY A 18 20.26 -4.06 -8.97
C GLY A 18 19.09 -4.75 -9.67
N GLY A 19 18.22 -5.46 -8.93
CA GLY A 19 16.95 -5.97 -9.45
C GLY A 19 15.90 -4.86 -9.60
N PRO A 20 14.87 -5.04 -10.45
CA PRO A 20 13.77 -4.10 -10.53
C PRO A 20 12.98 -4.11 -9.21
N ASP A 21 12.45 -2.95 -8.82
CA ASP A 21 11.54 -2.86 -7.67
C ASP A 21 10.32 -3.75 -7.88
N GLU A 22 9.85 -4.38 -6.80
CA GLU A 22 8.70 -5.27 -6.84
C GLU A 22 7.41 -4.49 -6.59
N LEU A 23 6.38 -4.76 -7.39
CA LEU A 23 5.04 -4.24 -7.14
C LEU A 23 4.27 -5.23 -6.27
N SER A 24 3.77 -4.74 -5.14
CA SER A 24 2.94 -5.50 -4.21
C SER A 24 1.61 -4.80 -3.97
N PHE A 25 0.64 -5.53 -3.42
CA PHE A 25 -0.71 -5.04 -3.17
C PHE A 25 -1.15 -5.43 -1.76
N ALA A 26 -1.73 -4.48 -1.03
CA ALA A 26 -2.22 -4.69 0.33
C ALA A 26 -3.66 -4.20 0.47
N TYR A 27 -4.46 -4.94 1.23
CA TYR A 27 -5.79 -4.51 1.65
C TYR A 27 -5.71 -3.91 3.05
N VAL A 28 -6.11 -2.65 3.20
CA VAL A 28 -6.03 -1.91 4.46
C VAL A 28 -7.39 -1.30 4.79
N TYR A 29 -7.84 -1.45 6.03
CA TYR A 29 -8.97 -0.70 6.54
C TYR A 29 -8.49 0.64 7.11
N ALA A 30 -9.00 1.74 6.58
CA ALA A 30 -8.63 3.10 7.00
C ALA A 30 -9.81 4.07 6.82
N ASP A 31 -9.75 5.24 7.45
CA ASP A 31 -10.79 6.27 7.30
C ASP A 31 -10.55 7.16 6.06
N SER A 32 -9.33 7.15 5.51
CA SER A 32 -8.95 7.92 4.32
C SER A 32 -7.87 7.23 3.49
N GLU A 33 -7.73 7.66 2.23
CA GLU A 33 -6.67 7.20 1.33
C GLU A 33 -5.27 7.48 1.90
N GLU A 34 -5.07 8.64 2.50
CA GLU A 34 -3.77 9.05 3.06
C GLU A 34 -3.37 8.14 4.24
N GLU A 35 -4.33 7.79 5.09
CA GLU A 35 -4.14 6.84 6.18
C GLU A 35 -3.88 5.42 5.66
N ALA A 36 -4.61 4.96 4.64
CA ALA A 36 -4.38 3.66 4.02
C ALA A 36 -2.95 3.53 3.46
N LYS A 37 -2.46 4.56 2.76
CA LYS A 37 -1.08 4.59 2.23
C LYS A 37 -0.05 4.57 3.34
N LYS A 38 -0.29 5.30 4.43
CA LYS A 38 0.62 5.37 5.57
C LYS A 38 0.73 4.03 6.30
N GLU A 39 -0.40 3.39 6.59
CA GLU A 39 -0.48 2.09 7.26
C GLU A 39 0.12 0.96 6.40
N ALA A 40 -0.01 1.04 5.07
CA ALA A 40 0.56 0.05 4.16
C ALA A 40 2.06 0.21 3.91
N SER A 41 2.63 1.39 4.19
CA SER A 41 4.05 1.67 3.94
C SER A 41 4.93 1.16 5.08
N ASP A 42 6.08 0.59 4.74
CA ASP A 42 7.12 0.12 5.65
C ASP A 42 8.49 0.61 5.16
N GLY A 43 9.54 0.52 5.96
CA GLY A 43 10.91 0.89 5.60
C GLY A 43 11.47 0.20 4.35
N MET A 44 10.78 -0.82 3.81
CA MET A 44 11.12 -1.48 2.55
C MET A 44 10.08 -1.28 1.42
N CYS A 45 8.87 -0.80 1.72
CA CYS A 45 7.76 -0.72 0.77
C CYS A 45 7.04 0.61 0.87
N PHE A 46 6.95 1.33 -0.25
CA PHE A 46 6.31 2.64 -0.33
C PHE A 46 4.97 2.55 -1.05
N ALA A 47 3.92 3.10 -0.44
CA ALA A 47 2.60 3.18 -1.08
C ALA A 47 2.63 4.20 -2.22
N ILE A 48 2.35 3.73 -3.43
CA ILE A 48 2.27 4.53 -4.65
C ILE A 48 0.86 5.10 -4.80
N ASP A 49 -0.14 4.25 -4.55
CA ASP A 49 -1.54 4.54 -4.82
C ASP A 49 -2.44 3.75 -3.88
N ALA A 50 -3.64 4.26 -3.60
CA ALA A 50 -4.64 3.54 -2.82
C ALA A 50 -6.03 3.84 -3.39
N ALA A 51 -6.81 2.78 -3.60
CA ALA A 51 -8.17 2.87 -4.13
C ALA A 51 -9.15 2.25 -3.13
N GLU A 52 -10.25 2.95 -2.85
CA GLU A 52 -11.34 2.40 -2.03
C GLU A 52 -11.96 1.19 -2.75
N VAL A 53 -12.14 0.09 -2.01
CA VAL A 53 -12.66 -1.19 -2.49
C VAL A 53 -14.05 -1.38 -1.91
N GLY A 54 -15.06 -1.03 -2.69
CA GLY A 54 -16.46 -1.17 -2.32
C GLY A 54 -17.30 -0.07 -2.97
N GLU A 55 -18.48 -0.47 -3.45
CA GLU A 55 -19.63 0.42 -3.65
C GLU A 55 -20.53 0.33 -2.41
#